data_AF-A0AAD4XYE7-F1
#
_entry.id   AF-A0AAD4XYE7-F1
#
_cell.length_a   1.000
_cell.length_b   1.000
_cell.length_c   1.000
_cell.angle_alpha   90.00
_cell.angle_beta   90.00
_cell.angle_gamma   90.00
#
_symmetry.space_group_name_H-M   'P 1'
#
loop_
_entity.id
_entity.type
_entity.pdbx_description
1 polymer ?
#
loop_
_entity_poly.entity_id
_entity_poly.type
_entity_poly.pdbx_seq_one_letter_code
_entity_poly.pdbx_strand_id
1 'polypeptide(L)' 'PPLFTAHGQLRHRTGTLLPENPQSGTYSQLYIYDPSDAVSKRLELNPRLNVTVLEIIQQ' A
#
# COMPACT_ATOMS: atom_id res chain seq x y z
N PRO A 1 -2.50 15.23 3.11
CA PRO A 1 -3.66 14.54 3.74
C PRO A 1 -3.23 13.76 5.00
N PRO A 2 -4.00 13.79 6.10
CA PRO A 2 -3.64 13.07 7.30
C PRO A 2 -3.80 11.55 7.09
N LEU A 3 -2.72 10.82 7.35
CA LEU A 3 -2.68 9.36 7.37
C LEU A 3 -2.99 8.88 8.80
N PHE A 4 -3.72 7.77 8.94
CA PHE A 4 -3.92 7.12 10.24
C PHE A 4 -3.81 5.61 10.12
N THR A 5 -3.38 4.96 11.19
CA THR A 5 -3.19 3.51 11.23
C THR A 5 -4.33 2.88 12.02
N ALA A 6 -5.07 1.94 11.42
CA ALA A 6 -6.08 1.15 12.11
C ALA A 6 -5.73 -0.32 11.95
N HIS A 7 -5.57 -1.04 13.07
CA HIS A 7 -5.14 -2.45 13.08
C HIS A 7 -3.85 -2.73 12.29
N GLY A 8 -2.88 -1.81 12.33
CA GLY A 8 -1.60 -1.95 11.62
C GLY A 8 -1.66 -1.70 10.11
N GLN A 9 -2.84 -1.38 9.56
CA GLN A 9 -2.98 -0.98 8.15
C GLN A 9 -3.05 0.55 8.02
N LEU A 10 -2.27 1.09 7.09
CA LEU A 10 -2.29 2.50 6.74
C LEU A 10 -3.61 2.82 6.02
N ARG A 11 -4.40 3.73 6.57
CA ARG A 11 -5.65 4.21 5.96
C ARG A 11 -5.53 5.68 5.62
N HIS A 12 -6.00 6.02 4.42
CA HIS A 12 -6.14 7.40 4.01
C HIS A 12 -7.49 7.93 4.50
N ARG A 13 -7.50 9.14 5.06
CA ARG A 13 -8.72 9.85 5.45
C ARG A 13 -9.44 10.50 4.25
N THR A 14 -9.23 9.98 3.05
CA THR A 14 -9.92 10.41 1.84
C THR A 14 -11.20 9.60 1.74
N GLY A 15 -12.34 10.27 1.60
CA GLY A 15 -13.63 9.61 1.32
C GLY A 15 -13.58 8.81 0.01
N THR A 16 -14.69 8.16 -0.31
CA THR A 16 -14.87 7.32 -1.51
C THR A 16 -14.22 7.96 -2.75
N LEU A 17 -13.32 7.23 -3.42
CA LEU A 17 -12.68 7.67 -4.68
C LEU A 17 -13.67 7.73 -5.86
N LEU A 18 -14.92 7.28 -5.63
CA LEU A 18 -15.99 7.33 -6.60
C LEU A 18 -16.63 8.71 -6.56
N PRO A 19 -16.59 9.49 -7.65
CA PRO A 19 -17.32 10.74 -7.70
C PRO A 19 -18.82 10.46 -7.53
N GLU A 20 -19.47 11.18 -6.61
CA GLU A 20 -20.91 11.12 -6.43
C GLU A 20 -21.62 11.82 -7.60
N ASN A 21 -21.86 11.10 -8.71
CA ASN A 21 -22.65 11.57 -9.87
C ASN A 21 -22.12 12.85 -10.58
N PRO A 22 -22.59 13.13 -11.81
CA PRO A 22 -21.89 12.90 -13.08
C PRO A 22 -20.58 13.72 -13.29
N GLN A 23 -19.82 14.02 -12.25
CA GLN A 23 -18.55 14.73 -12.35
C GLN A 23 -17.46 13.75 -12.81
N SER A 24 -16.85 14.07 -13.95
CA SER A 24 -15.69 13.36 -14.49
C SER A 24 -14.60 13.30 -13.41
N GLY A 25 -14.16 12.09 -13.04
CA GLY A 25 -13.13 11.91 -12.03
C GLY A 25 -11.86 12.70 -12.37
N THR A 26 -11.48 13.65 -11.52
CA THR A 26 -10.36 14.58 -11.74
C THR A 26 -9.00 13.94 -11.47
N TYR A 27 -8.96 12.88 -10.66
CA TYR A 27 -7.73 12.23 -10.22
C TYR A 27 -7.88 10.70 -10.30
N SER A 28 -6.88 10.04 -10.88
CA SER A 28 -6.70 8.60 -10.76
C SER A 28 -5.58 8.31 -9.77
N GLN A 29 -5.80 7.34 -8.89
CA GLN A 29 -4.75 6.84 -8.01
C GLN A 29 -4.15 5.58 -8.63
N LEU A 30 -2.94 5.70 -9.17
CA LEU A 30 -2.20 4.58 -9.74
C LEU A 30 -1.26 4.00 -8.68
N TYR A 31 -1.57 2.80 -8.21
CA TYR A 31 -0.66 2.00 -7.41
C TYR A 31 0.03 1.00 -8.32
N ILE A 32 1.29 1.28 -8.69
CA ILE A 32 2.14 0.31 -9.37
C ILE A 32 2.76 -0.57 -8.29
N TYR A 33 2.39 -1.85 -8.28
CA TYR A 33 2.97 -2.83 -7.37
C TYR A 33 4.18 -3.49 -8.03
N ASP A 34 5.37 -3.22 -7.51
CA ASP A 34 6.58 -3.98 -7.81
C ASP A 34 6.86 -4.93 -6.62
N PRO A 35 6.69 -6.25 -6.80
CA PRO A 35 6.95 -7.23 -5.75
C PRO A 35 8.38 -7.16 -5.20
N SER A 36 9.37 -6.87 -6.05
CA SER A 36 10.79 -6.86 -5.68
C SER A 36 11.12 -5.64 -4.82
N ASP A 37 10.62 -4.47 -5.21
CA ASP A 37 10.73 -3.24 -4.41
C ASP A 37 10.01 -3.41 -3.06
N ALA A 38 8.82 -4.00 -3.07
CA ALA A 38 8.05 -4.23 -1.86
C ALA A 38 8.74 -5.22 -0.89
N VAL A 39 9.45 -6.25 -1.38
CA VAL A 39 10.28 -7.14 -0.55
C VAL A 39 11.45 -6.38 0.03
N SER A 40 12.17 -5.62 -0.81
CA SER A 40 13.33 -4.83 -0.39
C SER A 40 12.97 -3.84 0.71
N LYS A 41 11.83 -3.14 0.56
CA LYS A 41 11.29 -2.22 1.58
C LYS A 41 10.94 -2.92 2.89
N ARG A 42 10.38 -4.14 2.82
CA ARG A 42 10.04 -4.91 4.03
C ARG A 42 11.30 -5.33 4.80
N LEU A 43 12.36 -5.71 4.11
CA LEU A 43 13.65 -6.07 4.72
C LEU A 43 14.34 -4.85 5.36
N GLU A 44 14.30 -3.70 4.69
CA GLU A 44 14.83 -2.43 5.21
C GLU A 44 14.12 -2.03 6.52
N LEU A 45 12.79 -2.09 6.53
CA LEU A 45 11.98 -1.61 7.65
C LEU A 45 11.85 -2.63 8.79
N ASN A 46 12.15 -3.91 8.55
CA ASN A 46 11.99 -4.98 9.53
C ASN A 46 13.26 -5.85 9.59
N PRO A 47 14.32 -5.38 10.27
CA PRO A 47 15.63 -6.07 10.28
C PRO A 47 15.63 -7.45 10.96
N ARG A 48 14.57 -7.80 11.68
CA ARG A 48 14.39 -9.13 12.30
C ARG A 48 13.52 -10.08 11.47
N LEU A 49 13.09 -9.64 10.29
CA LEU A 49 12.22 -10.42 9.42
C LEU A 49 13.03 -11.55 8.78
N ASN A 50 12.48 -12.76 8.77
CA ASN A 50 13.12 -13.91 8.16
C ASN A 50 13.00 -13.82 6.63
N VAL A 51 14.12 -13.57 5.94
CA VAL A 51 14.21 -13.43 4.48
C VAL A 51 13.68 -14.68 3.77
N THR A 52 14.01 -15.87 4.27
CA THR A 52 13.61 -17.14 3.65
C THR A 52 12.09 -17.31 3.65
N VAL A 53 11.40 -16.86 4.70
CA VAL A 53 9.93 -16.89 4.75
C VAL A 53 9.32 -15.91 3.75
N LEU A 54 9.92 -14.73 3.61
CA LEU A 54 9.50 -13.74 2.63
C LEU A 54 9.64 -14.27 1.19
N GLU A 55 10.72 -14.96 0.86
CA GLU A 55 10.95 -15.53 -0.47
C GLU A 55 9.91 -16.61 -0.81
N ILE A 56 9.50 -17.42 0.16
CA ILE A 56 8.48 -18.47 -0.03
C ILE A 56 7.11 -17.88 -0.34
N ILE A 57 6.73 -16.76 0.31
CA ILE A 57 5.39 -16.16 0.18
C ILE A 57 5.22 -15.38 -1.14
N GLN A 58 6.31 -15.06 -1.84
CA GLN A 58 6.29 -14.26 -3.07
C GLN A 58 6.24 -15.12 -4.35
N GLN A 59 6.25 -16.45 -4.24
CA GLN A 59 6.02 -17.41 -5.34
C GLN A 59 4.54 -17.79 -5.43
#